data_AF-A0A937QNC4-F1
#
_entry.id   AF-A0A937QNC4-F1
#
_cell.length_a   1.000
_cell.length_b   1.000
_cell.length_c   1.000
_cell.angle_alpha   90.00
_cell.angle_beta   90.00
_cell.angle_gamma   90.00
#
_symmetry.space_group_name_H-M   'P 1'
#
loop_
_entity.id
_entity.type
_entity.pdbx_description
1 polymer ?
#
loop_
_entity_poly.entity_id
_entity_poly.type
_entity_poly.pdbx_seq_one_letter_code
_entity_poly.pdbx_strand_id
1 'polypeptide(L)'
;MLFQMLDRLSARINKMNVATEAPRFAAELRKMRPTLEGELKAQGIAEDQLEKTILALSAAQVGVVKGIPAIAGEMSKTLQAGSGEPAFRCVLAASLAYLVQPQDLLPDDLPGGYGFVDDALLLHEACALSWEVTGDMARAEEKRKIFQFIFIFVPDGRRAEFQSAISGMAMTLNIMRSLDPTLAEMTTQMLISNPLQPIAPQGGVGAPVGPSTFGSQFANYPSAHGPQYTWRDGNSMGVNFPGGGGVATDGRDIFIL
;
A
#
# COMPACT_ATOMS: atom_id res chain seq x y z
N MET A 1 -11.55 -20.14 -3.96
CA MET A 1 -11.24 -20.06 -2.50
C MET A 1 -10.90 -18.64 -2.10
N LEU A 2 -10.10 -17.93 -2.90
CA LEU A 2 -9.68 -16.54 -2.69
C LEU A 2 -10.83 -15.58 -2.30
N PHE A 3 -11.90 -15.51 -3.09
CA PHE A 3 -13.01 -14.56 -2.83
C PHE A 3 -13.67 -14.76 -1.46
N GLN A 4 -13.85 -16.00 -1.00
CA GLN A 4 -14.42 -16.28 0.32
C GLN A 4 -13.48 -15.82 1.46
N MET A 5 -12.16 -15.91 1.24
CA MET A 5 -11.18 -15.43 2.21
C MET A 5 -11.15 -13.90 2.24
N LEU A 6 -11.24 -13.26 1.07
CA LEU A 6 -11.37 -11.81 0.94
C LEU A 6 -12.64 -11.28 1.64
N ASP A 7 -13.77 -12.00 1.54
CA ASP A 7 -15.01 -11.63 2.25
C ASP A 7 -14.81 -11.65 3.77
N ARG A 8 -14.13 -12.67 4.30
CA ARG A 8 -13.86 -12.78 5.74
C ARG A 8 -12.92 -11.69 6.22
N LEU A 9 -11.86 -11.43 5.46
CA LEU A 9 -10.91 -10.35 5.75
C LEU A 9 -11.61 -8.99 5.70
N SER A 10 -12.39 -8.75 4.64
CA SER A 10 -13.17 -7.53 4.47
C SER A 10 -14.12 -7.30 5.65
N ALA A 11 -14.80 -8.35 6.11
CA ALA A 11 -15.65 -8.28 7.29
C ALA A 11 -14.87 -7.97 8.58
N ARG A 12 -13.60 -8.40 8.69
CA ARG A 12 -12.72 -8.05 9.82
C ARG A 12 -12.31 -6.57 9.75
N ILE A 13 -11.80 -6.10 8.62
CA ILE A 13 -11.36 -4.71 8.43
C ILE A 13 -12.54 -3.73 8.58
N ASN A 14 -13.73 -4.07 8.07
CA ASN A 14 -14.92 -3.23 8.18
C ASN A 14 -15.35 -2.97 9.63
N LYS A 15 -15.04 -3.87 10.57
CA LYS A 15 -15.34 -3.72 12.00
C LYS A 15 -14.42 -2.72 12.71
N MET A 16 -13.30 -2.34 12.10
CA MET A 16 -12.39 -1.35 12.69
C MET A 16 -13.08 0.00 12.85
N ASN A 17 -12.85 0.69 13.95
CA ASN A 17 -13.34 2.04 14.18
C ASN A 17 -12.15 3.00 14.25
N VAL A 18 -12.13 4.01 13.37
CA VAL A 18 -10.99 4.94 13.25
C VAL A 18 -10.69 5.63 14.57
N ALA A 19 -11.71 6.11 15.28
CA ALA A 19 -11.53 6.86 16.51
C ALA A 19 -10.93 6.00 17.64
N THR A 20 -11.27 4.71 17.71
CA THR A 20 -10.73 3.80 18.73
C THR A 20 -9.42 3.15 18.34
N GLU A 21 -9.18 2.92 17.05
CA GLU A 21 -7.97 2.26 16.55
C GLU A 21 -6.80 3.24 16.34
N ALA A 22 -7.05 4.51 15.99
CA ALA A 22 -5.99 5.48 15.72
C ALA A 22 -5.00 5.68 16.87
N PRO A 23 -5.42 5.76 18.16
CA PRO A 23 -4.45 5.85 19.27
C PRO A 23 -3.60 4.58 19.41
N ARG A 24 -4.17 3.40 19.15
CA ARG A 24 -3.45 2.12 19.20
C ARG A 24 -2.45 2.01 18.04
N PHE A 25 -2.86 2.45 16.85
CA PHE A 25 -2.00 2.56 15.68
C PHE A 25 -0.84 3.52 15.93
N ALA A 26 -1.10 4.71 16.50
CA ALA A 26 -0.07 5.70 16.83
C ALA A 26 0.97 5.15 17.81
N ALA A 27 0.53 4.41 18.82
CA ALA A 27 1.42 3.74 19.77
C ALA A 27 2.30 2.68 19.08
N GLU A 28 1.74 1.91 18.15
CA GLU A 28 2.49 0.89 17.41
C GLU A 28 3.47 1.52 16.40
N LEU A 29 3.03 2.57 15.69
CA LEU A 29 3.86 3.36 14.78
C LEU A 29 5.12 3.88 15.47
N ARG A 30 5.02 4.39 16.70
CA ARG A 30 6.19 4.85 17.46
C ARG A 30 7.20 3.75 17.79
N LYS A 31 6.72 2.53 18.05
CA LYS A 31 7.59 1.38 18.29
C LYS A 31 8.30 0.94 17.01
N MET A 32 7.56 0.91 15.91
CA MET A 32 8.02 0.39 14.62
C MET A 32 8.83 1.42 13.82
N ARG A 33 8.62 2.72 14.11
CA ARG A 33 9.30 3.86 13.50
C ARG A 33 9.87 4.83 14.55
N PRO A 34 10.89 4.44 15.33
CA PRO A 34 11.49 5.31 16.34
C PRO A 34 12.10 6.59 15.77
N THR A 35 12.42 6.67 14.48
CA THR A 35 12.96 7.90 13.87
C THR A 35 11.88 8.92 13.48
N LEU A 36 10.59 8.53 13.44
CA LEU A 36 9.51 9.35 12.89
C LEU A 36 9.40 10.72 13.57
N GLU A 37 9.48 10.80 14.90
CA GLU A 37 9.37 12.07 15.61
C GLU A 37 10.53 13.03 15.27
N GLY A 38 11.75 12.49 15.14
CA GLY A 38 12.91 13.26 14.70
C GLY A 38 12.75 13.77 13.27
N GLU A 39 12.23 12.93 12.37
CA GLU A 39 11.90 13.31 11.00
C GLU A 39 10.85 14.43 10.95
N LEU A 40 9.75 14.29 11.71
CA LEU A 40 8.70 15.31 11.77
C LEU A 40 9.22 16.65 12.30
N LYS A 41 10.04 16.63 13.36
CA LYS A 41 10.70 17.83 13.91
C LYS A 41 11.61 18.49 12.87
N ALA A 42 12.42 17.72 12.16
CA ALA A 42 13.31 18.22 11.10
C ALA A 42 12.53 18.91 9.96
N GLN A 43 11.26 18.57 9.79
CA GLN A 43 10.35 19.15 8.80
C GLN A 43 9.46 20.27 9.37
N GLY A 44 9.82 20.81 10.53
CA GLY A 44 9.20 21.99 11.11
C GLY A 44 7.96 21.72 11.96
N ILE A 45 7.63 20.47 12.27
CA ILE A 45 6.58 20.18 13.26
C ILE A 45 7.11 20.58 14.65
N ALA A 46 6.42 21.54 15.26
CA ALA A 46 6.72 21.98 16.63
C ALA A 46 6.49 20.86 17.64
N GLU A 47 7.28 20.85 18.71
CA GLU A 47 7.29 19.77 19.71
C GLU A 47 5.93 19.59 20.40
N ASP A 48 5.22 20.69 20.68
CA ASP A 48 3.88 20.70 21.26
C ASP A 48 2.78 20.19 20.29
N GLN A 49 3.09 20.08 19.00
CA GLN A 49 2.16 19.59 17.96
C GLN A 49 2.43 18.14 17.53
N LEU A 50 3.50 17.50 18.01
CA LEU A 50 3.90 16.17 17.55
C LEU A 50 2.85 15.10 17.84
N GLU A 51 2.33 15.05 19.06
CA GLU A 51 1.31 14.06 19.45
C GLU A 51 0.07 14.18 18.56
N LYS A 52 -0.42 15.42 18.39
CA LYS A 52 -1.58 15.71 17.55
C LYS A 52 -1.33 15.30 16.09
N THR A 53 -0.13 15.59 15.58
CA THR A 53 0.25 15.26 14.20
C THR A 53 0.32 13.75 14.00
N ILE A 54 0.98 13.01 14.90
CA ILE A 54 1.09 11.55 14.83
C ILE A 54 -0.30 10.89 14.94
N LEU A 55 -1.16 11.39 15.82
CA LEU A 55 -2.52 10.89 15.95
C LEU A 55 -3.34 11.13 14.68
N ALA A 56 -3.23 12.32 14.06
CA ALA A 56 -3.89 12.63 12.80
C ALA A 56 -3.39 11.76 11.64
N LEU A 57 -2.06 11.57 11.53
CA LEU A 57 -1.46 10.67 10.55
C LEU A 57 -1.95 9.24 10.75
N SER A 58 -2.02 8.78 11.99
CA SER A 58 -2.51 7.45 12.34
C SER A 58 -3.99 7.27 12.00
N ALA A 59 -4.83 8.26 12.28
CA ALA A 59 -6.25 8.21 11.92
C ALA A 59 -6.47 8.23 10.40
N ALA A 60 -5.70 9.02 9.64
CA ALA A 60 -5.70 8.95 8.18
C ALA A 60 -5.32 7.55 7.69
N GLN A 61 -4.24 6.98 8.22
CA GLN A 61 -3.76 5.66 7.80
C GLN A 61 -4.75 4.53 8.14
N VAL A 62 -5.41 4.59 9.30
CA VAL A 62 -6.50 3.67 9.63
C VAL A 62 -7.68 3.85 8.67
N GLY A 63 -7.97 5.08 8.24
CA GLY A 63 -8.94 5.35 7.17
C GLY A 63 -8.57 4.68 5.85
N VAL A 64 -7.29 4.73 5.45
CA VAL A 64 -6.78 4.04 4.26
C VAL A 64 -6.92 2.51 4.39
N VAL A 65 -6.52 1.95 5.54
CA VAL A 65 -6.69 0.51 5.84
C VAL A 65 -8.16 0.11 5.73
N LYS A 66 -9.09 0.91 6.25
CA LYS A 66 -10.53 0.67 6.09
C LYS A 66 -11.02 0.72 4.64
N GLY A 67 -10.24 1.31 3.73
CA GLY A 67 -10.51 1.31 2.29
C GLY A 67 -10.14 0.02 1.57
N ILE A 68 -9.31 -0.85 2.18
CA ILE A 68 -8.88 -2.14 1.61
C ILE A 68 -10.04 -2.96 1.04
N PRO A 69 -11.17 -3.17 1.75
CA PRO A 69 -12.30 -3.96 1.24
C PRO A 69 -12.89 -3.43 -0.06
N ALA A 70 -12.95 -2.10 -0.23
CA ALA A 70 -13.47 -1.49 -1.45
C ALA A 70 -12.53 -1.76 -2.64
N ILE A 71 -11.23 -1.55 -2.44
CA ILE A 71 -10.20 -1.79 -3.46
C ILE A 71 -10.16 -3.28 -3.84
N ALA A 72 -10.13 -4.17 -2.84
CA ALA A 72 -10.14 -5.61 -3.07
C ALA A 72 -11.41 -6.07 -3.81
N GLY A 73 -12.56 -5.44 -3.51
CA GLY A 73 -13.81 -5.67 -4.23
C GLY A 73 -13.76 -5.26 -5.70
N GLU A 74 -13.17 -4.10 -6.02
CA GLU A 74 -12.98 -3.65 -7.41
C GLU A 74 -12.04 -4.58 -8.21
N MET A 75 -10.91 -4.96 -7.61
CA MET A 75 -9.98 -5.92 -8.22
C MET A 75 -10.63 -7.29 -8.42
N SER A 76 -11.41 -7.76 -7.44
CA SER A 76 -12.14 -9.03 -7.52
C SER A 76 -13.15 -9.03 -8.67
N LYS A 77 -13.91 -7.94 -8.83
CA LYS A 77 -14.84 -7.78 -9.97
C LYS A 77 -14.09 -7.82 -11.31
N THR A 78 -12.92 -7.19 -11.37
CA THR A 78 -12.08 -7.18 -12.58
C THR A 78 -11.61 -8.59 -12.94
N LEU A 79 -11.17 -9.37 -11.96
CA LEU A 79 -10.80 -10.78 -12.16
C LEU A 79 -11.99 -11.65 -12.60
N GLN A 80 -13.14 -11.49 -11.95
CA GLN A 80 -14.34 -12.27 -12.25
C GLN A 80 -14.91 -11.96 -13.64
N ALA A 81 -14.79 -10.72 -14.10
CA ALA A 81 -15.20 -10.33 -15.44
C ALA A 81 -14.30 -10.94 -16.54
N GLY A 82 -13.06 -11.35 -16.20
CA GLY A 82 -12.11 -11.92 -17.16
C GLY A 82 -11.65 -10.94 -18.25
N SER A 83 -11.94 -9.64 -18.10
CA SER A 83 -11.55 -8.60 -19.05
C SER A 83 -10.12 -8.11 -18.81
N GLY A 84 -9.49 -7.53 -19.84
CA GLY A 84 -8.14 -6.96 -19.75
C GLY A 84 -7.02 -7.89 -20.21
N GLU A 85 -5.79 -7.56 -19.87
CA GLU A 85 -4.59 -8.32 -20.22
C GLU A 85 -4.34 -9.48 -19.23
N PRO A 86 -4.04 -10.71 -19.71
CA PRO A 86 -3.77 -11.87 -18.84
C PRO A 86 -2.69 -11.64 -17.78
N ALA A 87 -1.57 -11.02 -18.17
CA ALA A 87 -0.48 -10.71 -17.25
C ALA A 87 -0.93 -9.77 -16.13
N PHE A 88 -1.79 -8.82 -16.45
CA PHE A 88 -2.35 -7.89 -15.48
C PHE A 88 -3.34 -8.58 -14.52
N ARG A 89 -4.21 -9.46 -15.03
CA ARG A 89 -5.07 -10.29 -14.17
C ARG A 89 -4.24 -11.16 -13.23
N CYS A 90 -3.12 -11.71 -13.68
CA CYS A 90 -2.22 -12.46 -12.82
C CYS A 90 -1.67 -11.62 -11.66
N VAL A 91 -1.30 -10.36 -11.92
CA VAL A 91 -0.85 -9.43 -10.86
C VAL A 91 -1.97 -9.13 -9.88
N LEU A 92 -3.18 -8.81 -10.35
CA LEU A 92 -4.33 -8.59 -9.47
C LEU A 92 -4.62 -9.81 -8.58
N ALA A 93 -4.57 -11.01 -9.16
CA ALA A 93 -4.78 -12.25 -8.39
C ALA A 93 -3.67 -12.48 -7.37
N ALA A 94 -2.41 -12.16 -7.71
CA ALA A 94 -1.29 -12.25 -6.77
C ALA A 94 -1.44 -11.24 -5.62
N SER A 95 -1.83 -10.00 -5.90
CA SER A 95 -2.07 -8.97 -4.89
C SER A 95 -3.20 -9.35 -3.94
N LEU A 96 -4.29 -9.89 -4.47
CA LEU A 96 -5.40 -10.37 -3.64
C LEU A 96 -5.06 -11.65 -2.87
N ALA A 97 -4.22 -12.52 -3.44
CA ALA A 97 -3.75 -13.71 -2.75
C ALA A 97 -2.84 -13.34 -1.57
N TYR A 98 -1.95 -12.37 -1.76
CA TYR A 98 -1.10 -11.82 -0.69
C TYR A 98 -1.93 -11.32 0.49
N LEU A 99 -2.97 -10.53 0.19
CA LEU A 99 -3.90 -9.96 1.17
C LEU A 99 -4.57 -10.99 2.10
N VAL A 100 -4.65 -12.26 1.69
CA VAL A 100 -5.26 -13.34 2.51
C VAL A 100 -4.23 -14.30 3.08
N GLN A 101 -2.92 -14.07 2.89
CA GLN A 101 -1.87 -14.91 3.44
C GLN A 101 -1.67 -14.62 4.94
N PRO A 102 -1.62 -15.67 5.77
CA PRO A 102 -1.21 -15.50 7.15
C PRO A 102 0.30 -15.25 7.20
N GLN A 103 0.73 -14.14 7.81
CA GLN A 103 2.15 -13.75 7.96
C GLN A 103 2.77 -13.16 6.68
N ASP A 104 2.08 -12.17 6.15
CA ASP A 104 2.56 -11.12 5.27
C ASP A 104 3.73 -10.30 5.89
N LEU A 105 4.11 -9.20 5.24
CA LEU A 105 5.26 -8.42 5.70
C LEU A 105 5.00 -7.85 7.09
N LEU A 106 3.78 -7.69 7.56
CA LEU A 106 3.51 -7.35 8.95
C LEU A 106 2.55 -8.33 9.57
N PRO A 107 2.77 -8.80 10.81
CA PRO A 107 1.77 -9.60 11.48
C PRO A 107 0.42 -8.88 11.52
N ASP A 108 -0.55 -9.55 10.95
CA ASP A 108 -1.94 -9.13 10.83
C ASP A 108 -2.59 -8.70 12.17
N ASP A 109 -2.12 -9.27 13.29
CA ASP A 109 -2.63 -9.04 14.64
C ASP A 109 -2.06 -7.79 15.34
N LEU A 110 -1.23 -7.00 14.63
CA LEU A 110 -0.68 -5.77 15.19
C LEU A 110 -1.77 -4.74 15.57
N PRO A 111 -1.60 -4.01 16.69
CA PRO A 111 -2.61 -3.08 17.21
C PRO A 111 -3.05 -2.00 16.21
N GLY A 112 -4.29 -1.54 16.33
CA GLY A 112 -4.79 -0.42 15.54
C GLY A 112 -5.01 -0.73 14.06
N GLY A 113 -4.81 -1.98 13.63
CA GLY A 113 -4.75 -2.35 12.22
C GLY A 113 -3.44 -1.98 11.54
N TYR A 114 -2.37 -1.77 12.32
CA TYR A 114 -1.03 -1.54 11.80
C TYR A 114 -0.51 -2.72 10.97
N GLY A 115 -1.01 -3.94 11.24
CA GLY A 115 -0.71 -5.14 10.47
C GLY A 115 -1.14 -5.07 9.00
N PHE A 116 -2.02 -4.13 8.62
CA PHE A 116 -2.53 -3.99 7.25
C PHE A 116 -1.81 -2.91 6.43
N VAL A 117 -0.67 -2.41 6.89
CA VAL A 117 0.04 -1.30 6.22
C VAL A 117 0.66 -1.76 4.89
N ASP A 118 1.30 -2.93 4.88
CA ASP A 118 1.81 -3.62 3.69
C ASP A 118 0.70 -3.98 2.70
N ASP A 119 -0.43 -4.50 3.19
CA ASP A 119 -1.60 -4.78 2.37
C ASP A 119 -2.13 -3.53 1.65
N ALA A 120 -2.32 -2.43 2.40
CA ALA A 120 -2.72 -1.16 1.82
C ALA A 120 -1.71 -0.68 0.77
N LEU A 121 -0.42 -0.77 1.08
CA LEU A 121 0.65 -0.37 0.18
C LEU A 121 0.59 -1.15 -1.14
N LEU A 122 0.48 -2.48 -1.04
CA LEU A 122 0.50 -3.40 -2.17
C LEU A 122 -0.74 -3.23 -3.07
N LEU A 123 -1.92 -3.08 -2.47
CA LEU A 123 -3.15 -2.84 -3.22
C LEU A 123 -3.15 -1.49 -3.93
N HIS A 124 -2.65 -0.44 -3.29
CA HIS A 124 -2.58 0.89 -3.91
C HIS A 124 -1.59 0.92 -5.07
N GLU A 125 -0.47 0.21 -4.98
CA GLU A 125 0.45 -0.01 -6.10
C GLU A 125 -0.23 -0.77 -7.25
N ALA A 126 -0.87 -1.91 -6.96
CA ALA A 126 -1.55 -2.71 -7.98
C ALA A 126 -2.67 -1.91 -8.69
N CYS A 127 -3.38 -1.04 -7.96
CA CYS A 127 -4.31 -0.07 -8.55
C CYS A 127 -3.62 1.00 -9.41
N ALA A 128 -2.50 1.56 -8.96
CA ALA A 128 -1.76 2.55 -9.76
C ALA A 128 -1.31 1.93 -11.08
N LEU A 129 -0.73 0.72 -11.03
CA LEU A 129 -0.36 -0.06 -12.21
C LEU A 129 -1.56 -0.35 -13.09
N SER A 130 -2.74 -0.68 -12.53
CA SER A 130 -3.93 -0.92 -13.33
C SER A 130 -4.34 0.29 -14.16
N TRP A 131 -4.36 1.46 -13.53
CA TRP A 131 -4.74 2.71 -14.22
C TRP A 131 -3.71 3.09 -15.28
N GLU A 132 -2.43 2.91 -15.00
CA GLU A 132 -1.35 3.16 -15.95
C GLU A 132 -1.46 2.26 -17.20
N VAL A 133 -1.74 0.96 -17.01
CA VAL A 133 -1.96 0.02 -18.12
C VAL A 133 -3.18 0.40 -18.97
N THR A 134 -4.24 0.92 -18.34
CA THR A 134 -5.43 1.40 -19.07
C THR A 134 -5.29 2.80 -19.65
N GLY A 135 -4.17 3.50 -19.41
CA GLY A 135 -3.90 4.84 -19.91
C GLY A 135 -4.48 5.99 -19.07
N ASP A 136 -5.06 5.71 -17.89
CA ASP A 136 -5.58 6.74 -16.97
C ASP A 136 -4.48 7.21 -16.00
N MET A 137 -3.58 8.04 -16.52
CA MET A 137 -2.43 8.52 -15.75
C MET A 137 -2.82 9.40 -14.56
N ALA A 138 -3.97 10.08 -14.62
CA ALA A 138 -4.42 10.95 -13.53
C ALA A 138 -4.80 10.13 -12.28
N ARG A 139 -5.56 9.05 -12.47
CA ARG A 139 -5.91 8.13 -11.37
C ARG A 139 -4.72 7.32 -10.89
N ALA A 140 -3.80 6.96 -11.79
CA ALA A 140 -2.54 6.33 -11.41
C ALA A 140 -1.75 7.23 -10.45
N GLU A 141 -1.64 8.51 -10.77
CA GLU A 141 -0.90 9.49 -9.95
C GLU A 141 -1.58 9.73 -8.59
N GLU A 142 -2.90 9.81 -8.55
CA GLU A 142 -3.64 9.88 -7.27
C GLU A 142 -3.32 8.68 -6.36
N LYS A 143 -3.28 7.47 -6.92
CA LYS A 143 -2.93 6.27 -6.16
C LYS A 143 -1.48 6.28 -5.69
N ARG A 144 -0.55 6.82 -6.47
CA ARG A 144 0.86 6.98 -6.09
C ARG A 144 1.05 7.93 -4.90
N LYS A 145 0.27 9.01 -4.82
CA LYS A 145 0.28 9.90 -3.63
C LYS A 145 -0.14 9.17 -2.37
N ILE A 146 -1.20 8.36 -2.46
CA ILE A 146 -1.66 7.56 -1.32
C ILE A 146 -0.62 6.49 -0.96
N PHE A 147 0.01 5.86 -1.95
CA PHE A 147 1.11 4.94 -1.73
C PHE A 147 2.26 5.61 -0.95
N GLN A 148 2.70 6.80 -1.37
CA GLN A 148 3.75 7.55 -0.68
C GLN A 148 3.37 7.88 0.76
N PHE A 149 2.11 8.25 0.99
CA PHE A 149 1.58 8.44 2.33
C PHE A 149 1.67 7.16 3.17
N ILE A 150 1.20 6.02 2.65
CA ILE A 150 1.26 4.73 3.35
C ILE A 150 2.72 4.34 3.66
N PHE A 151 3.65 4.62 2.74
CA PHE A 151 5.06 4.26 2.90
C PHE A 151 5.73 4.93 4.11
N ILE A 152 5.21 6.07 4.56
CA ILE A 152 5.67 6.72 5.80
C ILE A 152 5.47 5.80 7.01
N PHE A 153 4.53 4.88 6.99
CA PHE A 153 4.24 4.02 8.14
C PHE A 153 5.05 2.73 8.14
N VAL A 154 5.87 2.48 7.11
CA VAL A 154 6.71 1.27 7.02
C VAL A 154 7.79 1.27 8.10
N PRO A 155 7.97 0.17 8.85
CA PRO A 155 8.96 0.09 9.92
C PRO A 155 10.38 0.43 9.44
N ASP A 156 11.13 1.18 10.24
CA ASP A 156 12.45 1.68 9.82
C ASP A 156 13.41 0.52 9.45
N GLY A 157 13.35 -0.58 10.21
CA GLY A 157 14.18 -1.77 9.99
C GLY A 157 13.76 -2.66 8.80
N ARG A 158 12.62 -2.40 8.16
CA ARG A 158 12.05 -3.26 7.09
C ARG A 158 11.80 -2.56 5.78
N ARG A 159 12.18 -1.28 5.64
CA ARG A 159 11.98 -0.50 4.41
C ARG A 159 12.49 -1.19 3.15
N ALA A 160 13.68 -1.78 3.18
CA ALA A 160 14.27 -2.45 2.02
C ALA A 160 13.45 -3.68 1.57
N GLU A 161 12.87 -4.41 2.53
CA GLU A 161 12.03 -5.57 2.27
C GLU A 161 10.72 -5.16 1.57
N PHE A 162 10.07 -4.11 2.08
CA PHE A 162 8.89 -3.49 1.46
C PHE A 162 9.19 -2.98 0.04
N GLN A 163 10.33 -2.30 -0.14
CA GLN A 163 10.76 -1.83 -1.45
C GLN A 163 10.94 -2.96 -2.45
N SER A 164 11.55 -4.06 -2.01
CA SER A 164 11.74 -5.28 -2.80
C SER A 164 10.39 -5.90 -3.18
N ALA A 165 9.48 -6.05 -2.22
CA ALA A 165 8.16 -6.63 -2.45
C ALA A 165 7.32 -5.83 -3.47
N ILE A 166 7.26 -4.51 -3.31
CA ILE A 166 6.55 -3.63 -4.23
C ILE A 166 7.21 -3.63 -5.63
N SER A 167 8.55 -3.53 -5.71
CA SER A 167 9.27 -3.62 -7.00
C SER A 167 9.05 -4.97 -7.68
N GLY A 168 8.87 -6.03 -6.90
CA GLY A 168 8.55 -7.37 -7.35
C GLY A 168 7.27 -7.40 -8.19
N MET A 169 6.25 -6.60 -7.90
CA MET A 169 5.00 -6.60 -8.69
C MET A 169 5.18 -6.10 -10.12
N ALA A 170 5.88 -4.98 -10.30
CA ALA A 170 6.17 -4.46 -11.65
C ALA A 170 7.03 -5.46 -12.44
N MET A 171 7.99 -6.12 -11.77
CA MET A 171 8.78 -7.19 -12.36
C MET A 171 7.91 -8.40 -12.75
N THR A 172 7.01 -8.85 -11.87
CA THR A 172 6.06 -9.93 -12.15
C THR A 172 5.17 -9.60 -13.34
N LEU A 173 4.67 -8.37 -13.43
CA LEU A 173 3.89 -7.92 -14.59
C LEU A 173 4.69 -8.08 -15.89
N ASN A 174 5.92 -7.55 -15.92
CA ASN A 174 6.78 -7.63 -17.10
C ASN A 174 7.15 -9.07 -17.47
N ILE A 175 7.43 -9.93 -16.48
CA ILE A 175 7.67 -11.36 -16.72
C ILE A 175 6.43 -12.00 -17.31
N MET A 176 5.25 -11.83 -16.70
CA MET A 176 4.00 -12.44 -17.18
C MET A 176 3.61 -11.95 -18.57
N ARG A 177 3.95 -10.71 -18.93
CA ARG A 177 3.78 -10.18 -20.30
C ARG A 177 4.69 -10.85 -21.33
N SER A 178 5.88 -11.28 -20.91
CA SER A 178 6.83 -11.96 -21.78
C SER A 178 6.53 -13.46 -21.96
N LEU A 179 5.64 -14.02 -21.13
CA LEU A 179 5.22 -15.42 -21.17
C LEU A 179 4.00 -15.63 -22.07
N ASP A 180 3.71 -16.89 -22.40
CA ASP A 180 2.48 -17.27 -23.07
C ASP A 180 1.26 -16.82 -22.23
N PRO A 181 0.27 -16.10 -22.82
CA PRO A 181 -0.95 -15.68 -22.14
C PRO A 181 -1.67 -16.79 -21.37
N THR A 182 -1.61 -18.02 -21.86
CA THR A 182 -2.19 -19.21 -21.23
C THR A 182 -1.55 -19.49 -19.88
N LEU A 183 -0.24 -19.28 -19.74
CA LEU A 183 0.48 -19.47 -18.47
C LEU A 183 0.06 -18.43 -17.43
N ALA A 184 -0.14 -17.17 -17.83
CA ALA A 184 -0.64 -16.13 -16.94
C ALA A 184 -2.08 -16.44 -16.46
N GLU A 185 -2.94 -16.96 -17.34
CA GLU A 185 -4.29 -17.40 -16.97
C GLU A 185 -4.28 -18.62 -16.04
N MET A 186 -3.47 -19.63 -16.34
CA MET A 186 -3.33 -20.80 -15.47
C MET A 186 -2.84 -20.40 -14.07
N THR A 187 -1.86 -19.49 -14.00
CA THR A 187 -1.35 -18.94 -12.73
C THR A 187 -2.43 -18.18 -11.98
N THR A 188 -3.22 -17.35 -12.69
CA THR A 188 -4.37 -16.64 -12.13
C THR A 188 -5.38 -17.61 -11.50
N GLN A 189 -5.77 -18.66 -12.23
CA GLN A 189 -6.72 -19.66 -11.73
C GLN A 189 -6.15 -20.47 -10.56
N MET A 190 -4.84 -20.77 -10.57
CA MET A 190 -4.15 -21.40 -9.45
C MET A 190 -4.23 -20.54 -8.20
N LEU A 191 -3.93 -19.23 -8.29
CA LEU A 191 -4.00 -18.30 -7.17
C LEU A 191 -5.44 -18.12 -6.64
N ILE A 192 -6.44 -18.08 -7.52
CA ILE A 192 -7.86 -18.00 -7.11
C ILE A 192 -8.30 -19.28 -6.38
N SER A 193 -7.84 -20.42 -6.85
CA SER A 193 -8.19 -21.74 -6.31
C SER A 193 -7.45 -22.04 -5.02
N ASN A 194 -6.17 -21.66 -4.92
CA ASN A 194 -5.24 -21.96 -3.84
C ASN A 194 -4.38 -20.74 -3.43
N PRO A 195 -4.96 -19.65 -2.91
CA PRO A 195 -4.23 -18.41 -2.57
C PRO A 195 -3.15 -18.56 -1.49
N LEU A 196 -3.24 -19.62 -0.67
CA LEU A 196 -2.27 -19.94 0.39
C LEU A 196 -1.16 -20.89 -0.07
N GLN A 197 -1.18 -21.30 -1.34
CA GLN A 197 -0.13 -22.18 -1.83
C GLN A 197 1.20 -21.42 -1.80
N PRO A 198 2.25 -21.96 -1.13
CA PRO A 198 3.57 -21.37 -1.20
C PRO A 198 3.99 -21.29 -2.66
N ILE A 199 4.28 -20.08 -3.13
CA ILE A 199 4.94 -19.92 -4.43
C ILE A 199 6.37 -20.41 -4.17
N ALA A 200 6.68 -21.62 -4.63
CA ALA A 200 8.02 -22.16 -4.50
C ALA A 200 8.99 -21.12 -5.08
N PRO A 201 10.02 -20.68 -4.33
CA PRO A 201 11.01 -19.76 -4.88
C PRO A 201 11.69 -20.51 -6.03
N GLN A 202 11.34 -20.16 -7.26
CA GLN A 202 12.13 -20.58 -8.40
C GLN A 202 13.51 -19.96 -8.20
N GLY A 203 14.50 -20.84 -8.05
CA GLY A 203 15.84 -20.50 -7.57
C GLY A 203 16.42 -19.27 -8.25
N GLY A 204 17.24 -18.55 -7.49
CA GLY A 204 17.92 -17.33 -7.94
C GLY A 204 18.60 -17.52 -9.29
N VAL A 205 17.98 -17.01 -10.34
CA VAL A 205 18.64 -16.69 -11.59
C VAL A 205 18.42 -15.21 -11.77
N GLY A 206 19.49 -14.44 -11.60
CA GLY A 206 19.50 -13.01 -11.91
C GLY A 206 19.13 -12.82 -13.37
N ALA A 207 17.86 -12.52 -13.62
CA ALA A 207 17.44 -12.02 -14.92
C ALA A 207 18.04 -10.61 -15.09
N PRO A 208 18.59 -10.29 -16.28
CA PRO A 208 19.11 -8.96 -16.53
C PRO A 208 17.99 -7.94 -16.35
N VAL A 209 18.25 -6.94 -15.51
CA VAL A 209 17.39 -5.78 -15.29
C VAL A 209 17.35 -5.00 -16.61
N GLY A 210 16.41 -5.35 -17.50
CA GLY A 210 16.06 -4.50 -18.62
C GLY A 210 15.47 -3.20 -18.09
N PRO A 211 15.66 -2.05 -18.76
CA PRO A 211 14.98 -0.82 -18.39
C PRO A 211 13.48 -1.07 -18.51
N SER A 212 12.80 -1.18 -17.37
CA SER A 212 11.35 -1.26 -17.33
C SER A 212 10.78 0.01 -17.95
N THR A 213 9.88 -0.12 -18.92
CA THR A 213 9.09 1.00 -19.44
C THR A 213 8.09 1.53 -18.41
N PHE A 214 7.81 0.75 -17.35
CA PHE A 214 7.04 1.14 -16.17
C PHE A 214 8.02 1.42 -15.03
N GLY A 215 8.15 2.67 -14.61
CA GLY A 215 9.04 3.01 -13.50
C GLY A 215 8.63 2.25 -12.24
N SER A 216 9.56 1.59 -11.57
CA SER A 216 9.36 1.24 -10.15
C SER A 216 8.95 2.52 -9.43
N GLN A 217 7.92 2.49 -8.58
CA GLN A 217 7.54 3.67 -7.79
C GLN A 217 8.70 4.18 -6.92
N PHE A 218 9.75 3.36 -6.71
CA PHE A 218 10.98 3.75 -6.05
C PHE A 218 12.02 4.43 -6.95
N ALA A 219 11.91 4.35 -8.28
CA ALA A 219 12.80 5.08 -9.19
C ALA A 219 12.69 6.60 -9.00
N ASN A 220 11.52 7.07 -8.54
CA ASN A 220 11.25 8.46 -8.18
C ASN A 220 11.18 8.69 -6.67
N TYR A 221 11.69 7.76 -5.85
CA TYR A 221 11.65 7.85 -4.38
C TYR A 221 13.06 8.16 -3.84
N PRO A 222 13.42 9.45 -3.73
CA PRO A 222 14.64 9.88 -3.06
C PRO A 222 14.84 9.24 -1.69
N SER A 223 16.08 8.89 -1.38
CA SER A 223 16.52 8.39 -0.08
C SER A 223 16.28 9.37 1.09
N ALA A 224 15.86 10.60 0.79
CA ALA A 224 15.58 11.67 1.73
C ALA A 224 14.12 12.15 1.61
N HIS A 225 13.13 11.33 1.98
CA HIS A 225 11.72 11.74 2.01
C HIS A 225 11.11 11.62 3.40
N GLY A 226 11.17 12.75 4.12
CA GLY A 226 10.20 13.13 5.16
C GLY A 226 9.24 14.19 4.61
N PRO A 227 8.25 14.65 5.40
CA PRO A 227 7.34 15.71 5.00
C PRO A 227 8.04 16.94 4.44
N GLN A 228 7.61 17.52 3.32
CA GLN A 228 8.33 18.60 2.65
C GLN A 228 8.03 19.97 3.25
N TYR A 229 6.75 20.25 3.55
CA TYR A 229 6.32 21.51 4.15
C TYR A 229 5.07 21.29 5.01
N THR A 230 5.06 21.93 6.17
CA THR A 230 3.93 21.95 7.09
C THR A 230 3.29 23.32 7.04
N TRP A 231 1.97 23.38 7.01
CA TRP A 231 1.22 24.64 6.96
C TRP A 231 0.15 24.66 8.03
N ARG A 232 -0.17 25.86 8.51
CA ARG A 232 -1.23 26.09 9.48
C ARG A 232 -1.98 27.36 9.10
N ASP A 233 -3.28 27.23 8.92
CA ASP A 233 -4.20 28.35 8.65
C ASP A 233 -5.43 28.21 9.56
N GLY A 234 -5.53 29.08 10.57
CA GLY A 234 -6.55 28.98 11.61
C GLY A 234 -6.52 27.64 12.37
N ASN A 235 -7.62 26.90 12.28
CA ASN A 235 -7.77 25.55 12.87
C ASN A 235 -7.27 24.42 11.96
N SER A 236 -6.93 24.75 10.72
CA SER A 236 -6.43 23.79 9.75
C SER A 236 -4.92 23.70 9.79
N MET A 237 -4.41 22.49 9.72
CA MET A 237 -2.99 22.22 9.53
C MET A 237 -2.81 21.08 8.55
N GLY A 238 -1.72 21.12 7.78
CA GLY A 238 -1.42 20.06 6.85
C GLY A 238 0.07 19.82 6.70
N VAL A 239 0.37 18.62 6.23
CA VAL A 239 1.70 18.06 6.05
C VAL A 239 1.75 17.55 4.61
N ASN A 240 2.54 18.19 3.75
CA ASN A 240 2.71 17.78 2.36
C ASN A 240 3.98 16.95 2.20
N PHE A 241 3.98 15.96 1.30
CA PHE A 241 5.12 15.09 1.03
C PHE A 241 5.77 15.39 -0.33
N PRO A 242 7.09 15.16 -0.46
CA PRO A 242 7.78 15.28 -1.73
C PRO A 242 7.19 14.33 -2.78
N GLY A 243 6.96 14.81 -3.99
CA GLY A 243 6.35 14.01 -5.07
C GLY A 243 4.83 14.13 -5.17
N GLY A 244 4.20 14.92 -4.30
CA GLY A 244 2.75 15.04 -4.19
C GLY A 244 2.21 14.18 -3.05
N GLY A 245 0.99 14.46 -2.59
CA GLY A 245 0.46 13.80 -1.40
C GLY A 245 0.55 14.67 -0.14
N GLY A 246 -0.40 14.52 0.77
CA GLY A 246 -0.35 15.16 2.07
C GLY A 246 -1.46 14.71 3.00
N VAL A 247 -1.37 15.08 4.27
CA VAL A 247 -2.49 14.98 5.21
C VAL A 247 -2.79 16.35 5.75
N ALA A 248 -4.05 16.77 5.66
CA ALA A 248 -4.56 17.95 6.33
C ALA A 248 -5.63 17.58 7.34
N THR A 249 -5.77 18.37 8.39
CA THR A 249 -6.88 18.28 9.34
C THR A 249 -7.34 19.66 9.71
N ASP A 250 -8.65 19.85 9.89
CA ASP A 250 -9.27 21.10 10.34
C ASP A 250 -9.74 21.06 11.80
N GLY A 251 -9.34 20.02 12.54
CA GLY A 251 -9.76 19.77 13.90
C GLY A 251 -11.08 19.01 14.04
N ARG A 252 -11.78 18.73 12.93
CA ARG A 252 -12.98 17.87 12.89
C ARG A 252 -12.77 16.64 12.02
N ASP A 253 -12.16 16.84 10.86
CA ASP A 253 -11.91 15.80 9.86
C ASP A 253 -10.43 15.74 9.45
N ILE A 254 -10.07 14.68 8.74
CA ILE A 254 -8.74 14.44 8.20
C ILE A 254 -8.86 14.17 6.70
N PHE A 255 -8.07 14.87 5.91
CA PHE A 255 -8.08 14.87 4.46
C PHE A 255 -6.73 14.35 3.96
N ILE A 256 -6.78 13.47 2.96
CA ILE A 256 -5.59 13.05 2.21
C ILE A 256 -5.55 13.93 0.94
N LEU A 257 -4.46 14.67 0.77
CA LEU A 257 -4.22 15.66 -0.30
C LEU A 257 -3.43 15.07 -1.48
#